data_AF-A0A949G2W6-F1
#
_entry.id   AF-A0A949G2W6-F1
#
_cell.length_a   1.000
_cell.length_b   1.000
_cell.length_c   1.000
_cell.angle_alpha   90.00
_cell.angle_beta   90.00
_cell.angle_gamma   90.00
#
_symmetry.space_group_name_H-M   'P 1'
#
loop_
_entity.id
_entity.type
_entity.pdbx_description
1 polymer ?
#
loop_
_entity_poly.entity_id
_entity_poly.type
_entity_poly.pdbx_seq_one_letter_code
_entity_poly.pdbx_strand_id
1 'polypeptide(L)'
;GRCAAYEVLVVDDGIGNLIRENKTFRINSSIQTGAKKGMRLLDDDLFRLWSEKKVTEEAVLAKAQKVDDLAKRILNAKQGIFDDEETIARKAKEHDK
;
A
#
# COMPACT_ATOMS: atom_id res chain seq x y z
N GLY A 1 24.42 2.14 -2.76
CA GLY A 1 23.68 3.39 -3.03
C GLY A 1 22.47 3.49 -2.11
N ARG A 2 21.59 4.47 -2.31
CA ARG A 2 20.29 4.59 -1.59
C ARG A 2 19.14 4.51 -2.59
N CYS A 3 18.00 3.97 -2.17
CA CYS A 3 16.75 3.95 -2.94
C CYS A 3 15.69 4.74 -2.19
N ALA A 4 14.95 5.60 -2.88
CA ALA A 4 13.82 6.32 -2.30
C ALA A 4 12.54 5.48 -2.43
N ALA A 5 11.73 5.48 -1.37
CA ALA A 5 10.38 4.93 -1.35
C ALA A 5 9.39 6.07 -1.10
N TYR A 6 8.25 6.05 -1.77
CA TYR A 6 7.29 7.16 -1.77
C TYR A 6 5.88 6.72 -1.41
N GLU A 7 5.22 7.56 -0.62
CA GLU A 7 3.76 7.62 -0.54
C GLU A 7 3.29 8.82 -1.36
N VAL A 8 2.26 8.63 -2.19
CA VAL A 8 1.75 9.65 -3.09
C VAL A 8 0.24 9.72 -2.94
N LEU A 9 -0.25 10.90 -2.56
CA LEU A 9 -1.66 11.26 -2.53
C LEU A 9 -1.87 12.44 -3.49
N VAL A 10 -2.78 12.28 -4.44
CA VAL A 10 -3.25 13.38 -5.30
C VAL A 10 -4.58 13.87 -4.75
N VAL A 11 -4.68 15.17 -4.45
CA VAL A 11 -5.91 15.74 -3.90
C VAL A 11 -6.91 15.97 -5.04
N ASP A 12 -7.94 15.13 -5.09
CA ASP A 12 -9.12 15.33 -5.93
C ASP A 12 -10.34 15.73 -5.10
N ASP A 13 -11.48 15.93 -5.76
CA ASP A 13 -12.73 16.32 -5.08
C ASP A 13 -13.16 15.32 -4.00
N GLY A 14 -12.90 14.02 -4.23
CA GLY A 14 -13.22 12.95 -3.28
C GLY A 14 -12.38 13.05 -2.01
N ILE A 15 -11.07 13.18 -2.16
CA ILE A 15 -10.13 13.41 -1.05
C ILE A 15 -10.46 14.71 -0.32
N GLY A 16 -10.72 15.79 -1.06
CA GLY A 16 -11.11 17.07 -0.49
C GLY A 16 -12.40 16.97 0.34
N ASN A 17 -13.36 16.15 -0.09
CA ASN A 17 -14.59 15.90 0.67
C ASN A 17 -14.32 15.10 1.94
N LEU A 18 -13.49 14.06 1.89
CA LEU A 18 -13.10 13.29 3.08
C LEU A 18 -12.42 14.17 4.14
N ILE A 19 -11.57 15.12 3.73
CA ILE A 19 -10.93 16.06 4.64
C ILE A 19 -11.97 16.98 5.30
N ARG A 20 -12.87 17.59 4.51
CA ARG A 20 -13.93 18.49 5.01
C ARG A 20 -14.89 17.81 5.99
N GLU A 21 -15.17 16.52 5.78
CA GLU A 21 -16.07 15.73 6.62
C GLU A 21 -15.35 15.03 7.80
N ASN A 22 -14.07 15.28 8.02
CA ASN A 22 -13.25 14.59 9.03
C ASN A 22 -13.26 13.05 8.89
N LYS A 23 -13.32 12.55 7.65
CA LYS A 23 -13.28 11.12 7.29
C LYS A 23 -11.89 10.72 6.78
N THR A 24 -10.85 11.28 7.37
CA THR A 24 -9.44 11.07 6.96
C THR A 24 -9.01 9.60 7.03
N PHE A 25 -9.63 8.82 7.91
CA PHE A 25 -9.40 7.37 8.01
C PHE A 25 -9.71 6.60 6.71
N ARG A 26 -10.55 7.15 5.80
CA ARG A 26 -10.86 6.55 4.49
C ARG A 26 -9.87 6.91 3.39
N ILE A 27 -8.93 7.82 3.64
CA ILE A 27 -7.97 8.29 2.63
C ILE A 27 -7.07 7.14 2.14
N ASN A 28 -6.64 6.22 3.00
CA ASN A 28 -5.81 5.09 2.59
C ASN A 28 -6.50 4.18 1.56
N SER A 29 -7.80 3.91 1.74
CA SER A 29 -8.60 3.16 0.76
C SER A 29 -8.73 3.93 -0.57
N SER A 30 -8.82 5.26 -0.48
CA SER A 30 -8.83 6.13 -1.67
C SER A 30 -7.48 6.13 -2.40
N ILE A 31 -6.36 6.08 -1.69
CA ILE A 31 -5.01 5.94 -2.29
C ILE A 31 -4.90 4.59 -3.03
N GLN A 32 -5.35 3.49 -2.42
CA GLN A 32 -5.30 2.15 -3.02
C GLN A 32 -6.10 2.09 -4.34
N THR A 33 -7.30 2.65 -4.36
CA THR A 33 -8.15 2.69 -5.57
C THR A 33 -7.72 3.79 -6.56
N GLY A 34 -6.95 4.77 -6.10
CA GLY A 34 -6.41 5.89 -6.86
C GLY A 34 -5.15 5.59 -7.69
N ALA A 35 -4.73 4.34 -7.82
CA ALA A 35 -3.51 3.95 -8.54
C ALA A 35 -3.42 4.50 -9.97
N LYS A 36 -4.55 4.55 -10.70
CA LYS A 36 -4.63 5.14 -12.06
C LYS A 36 -4.33 6.65 -12.09
N LYS A 37 -4.51 7.33 -10.96
CA LYS A 37 -4.18 8.75 -10.76
C LYS A 37 -2.76 8.95 -10.22
N GLY A 38 -1.96 7.88 -10.15
CA GLY A 38 -0.60 7.91 -9.62
C GLY A 38 -0.50 7.85 -8.09
N MET A 39 -1.61 7.57 -7.39
CA MET A 39 -1.58 7.41 -5.94
C MET A 39 -0.93 6.07 -5.55
N ARG A 40 -0.24 6.04 -4.41
CA ARG A 40 0.44 4.85 -3.90
C ARG A 40 0.68 4.97 -2.39
N LEU A 41 0.42 3.91 -1.63
CA LEU A 41 0.79 3.83 -0.21
C LEU A 41 2.28 3.51 -0.04
N LEU A 42 2.91 3.96 1.06
CA LEU A 42 4.33 3.68 1.32
C LEU A 42 4.64 2.17 1.30
N ASP A 43 3.83 1.36 1.98
CA ASP A 43 4.05 -0.08 2.10
C ASP A 43 3.93 -0.81 0.74
N ASP A 44 3.14 -0.27 -0.19
CA ASP A 44 3.07 -0.78 -1.56
C ASP A 44 4.35 -0.47 -2.35
N ASP A 45 4.91 0.73 -2.16
CA ASP A 45 6.18 1.09 -2.81
C ASP A 45 7.37 0.31 -2.20
N LEU A 46 7.38 0.10 -0.89
CA LEU A 46 8.36 -0.74 -0.21
C LEU A 46 8.30 -2.19 -0.72
N PHE A 47 7.10 -2.77 -0.81
CA PHE A 47 6.90 -4.10 -1.37
C PHE A 47 7.43 -4.21 -2.81
N ARG A 48 7.12 -3.21 -3.65
CA ARG A 48 7.61 -3.14 -5.04
C ARG A 48 9.14 -3.06 -5.11
N LEU A 49 9.77 -2.22 -4.29
CA LEU A 49 11.23 -2.09 -4.28
C LEU A 49 11.92 -3.39 -3.84
N TRP A 50 11.35 -4.10 -2.87
CA TRP A 50 11.83 -5.42 -2.45
C TRP A 50 11.64 -6.47 -3.56
N SER A 51 10.48 -6.51 -4.21
CA SER A 51 10.20 -7.48 -5.28
C SER A 51 11.06 -7.25 -6.54
N GLU A 52 11.42 -5.99 -6.81
CA GLU A 52 12.42 -5.59 -7.82
C GLU A 52 13.88 -5.86 -7.38
N LYS A 53 14.10 -6.44 -6.19
CA LYS A 53 15.43 -6.74 -5.61
C LYS A 53 16.32 -5.50 -5.42
N LYS A 54 15.73 -4.31 -5.25
CA LYS A 54 16.46 -3.04 -5.05
C LYS A 54 16.85 -2.80 -3.60
N VAL A 55 16.14 -3.42 -2.66
CA VAL A 55 16.33 -3.26 -1.21
C VAL A 55 16.16 -4.62 -0.52
N THR A 56 16.78 -4.79 0.65
CA THR A 56 16.65 -6.02 1.42
C THR A 56 15.33 -6.06 2.19
N GLU A 57 14.92 -7.25 2.61
CA GLU A 57 13.71 -7.45 3.40
C GLU A 57 13.79 -6.73 4.75
N GLU A 58 14.93 -6.81 5.42
CA GLU A 58 15.16 -6.15 6.70
C GLU A 58 14.99 -4.64 6.57
N ALA A 59 15.47 -4.07 5.46
CA ALA A 59 15.36 -2.64 5.20
C ALA A 59 13.90 -2.19 4.99
N VAL A 60 13.09 -2.97 4.27
CA VAL A 60 11.67 -2.62 4.06
C VAL A 60 10.83 -2.84 5.31
N LEU A 61 11.05 -3.93 6.05
CA LEU A 61 10.32 -4.19 7.30
C LEU A 61 10.64 -3.15 8.38
N ALA A 62 11.88 -2.66 8.45
CA ALA A 62 12.25 -1.59 9.37
C ALA A 62 11.63 -0.22 9.03
N LYS A 63 11.00 -0.06 7.86
CA LYS A 63 10.40 1.20 7.37
C LYS A 63 8.90 1.11 7.11
N ALA A 64 8.31 -0.07 7.26
CA ALA A 64 6.89 -0.31 7.01
C ALA A 64 6.00 0.40 8.04
N GLN A 65 4.84 0.88 7.59
CA GLN A 65 3.78 1.37 8.46
C GLN A 65 3.06 0.20 9.15
N LYS A 66 2.76 -0.86 8.40
CA LYS A 66 2.16 -2.10 8.90
C LYS A 66 3.12 -3.28 8.69
N VAL A 67 4.07 -3.43 9.62
CA VAL A 67 5.15 -4.44 9.54
C VAL A 67 4.60 -5.86 9.34
N ASP A 68 3.58 -6.25 10.11
CA ASP A 68 3.00 -7.59 10.03
C ASP A 68 2.34 -7.87 8.67
N ASP A 69 1.64 -6.88 8.12
CA ASP A 69 0.96 -7.02 6.82
C ASP A 69 1.98 -7.11 5.69
N LEU A 70 3.03 -6.26 5.73
CA LEU A 70 4.10 -6.30 4.73
C LEU A 70 4.90 -7.62 4.81
N ALA A 71 5.22 -8.10 6.02
CA ALA A 71 5.90 -9.37 6.23
C ALA A 71 5.09 -10.55 5.66
N LYS A 72 3.76 -10.57 5.89
CA LYS A 72 2.87 -11.58 5.29
C LYS A 72 2.87 -11.51 3.76
N ARG A 73 2.80 -10.31 3.17
CA ARG A 73 2.87 -10.12 1.70
C ARG A 73 4.18 -10.62 1.12
N ILE A 74 5.30 -10.33 1.78
CA ILE A 74 6.64 -10.79 1.39
C ILE A 74 6.73 -12.32 1.45
N LEU A 75 6.24 -12.92 2.54
CA LEU A 75 6.21 -14.38 2.70
C LEU A 75 5.40 -15.06 1.60
N ASN A 76 4.18 -14.58 1.32
CA ASN A 76 3.33 -15.10 0.25
C ASN A 76 4.03 -15.02 -1.11
N ALA A 77 4.64 -13.88 -1.43
CA ALA A 77 5.37 -13.68 -2.68
C ALA A 77 6.57 -14.63 -2.83
N LYS A 78 7.32 -14.89 -1.75
CA LYS A 78 8.42 -15.88 -1.75
C LYS A 78 7.94 -17.30 -2.02
N GLN A 79 6.74 -17.63 -1.56
CA GLN A 79 6.10 -18.93 -1.77
C GLN A 79 5.44 -19.07 -3.16
N GLY A 80 5.50 -18.03 -3.99
CA GLY A 80 4.80 -18.00 -5.28
C GLY A 80 3.28 -17.90 -5.14
N ILE A 81 2.79 -17.60 -3.93
CA ILE A 81 1.38 -17.37 -3.65
C ILE A 81 1.13 -15.89 -3.93
N PHE A 82 0.56 -15.61 -5.09
CA PHE A 82 0.03 -14.29 -5.38
C PHE A 82 -1.42 -14.27 -4.90
N ASP A 83 -1.79 -13.27 -4.10
CA ASP A 83 -3.20 -13.00 -3.80
C ASP A 83 -3.90 -12.84 -5.16
N ASP A 84 -4.82 -13.75 -5.48
CA ASP A 84 -5.65 -13.62 -6.67
C ASP A 84 -6.51 -12.34 -6.57
N GLU A 85 -6.98 -11.82 -7.70
CA GLU A 85 -7.81 -10.61 -7.75
C GLU A 85 -9.01 -10.68 -6.78
N GLU A 86 -9.51 -11.88 -6.51
CA GLU A 86 -10.61 -12.14 -5.59
C GLU A 86 -10.22 -11.90 -4.11
N THR A 87 -9.02 -12.30 -3.70
CA THR A 87 -8.49 -12.07 -2.34
C THR A 87 -8.21 -10.60 -2.08
N ILE A 88 -7.67 -9.88 -3.07
CA ILE A 88 -7.44 -8.43 -3.00
C ILE A 88 -8.78 -7.68 -2.86
N ALA A 89 -9.80 -8.08 -3.64
CA ALA A 89 -11.13 -7.48 -3.60
C ALA A 89 -11.86 -7.72 -2.26
N ARG A 90 -11.65 -8.86 -1.60
CA ARG A 90 -12.21 -9.13 -0.26
C ARG A 90 -11.56 -8.26 0.82
N LYS A 91 -10.23 -8.18 0.86
CA LYS A 91 -9.51 -7.35 1.85
C LYS A 91 -9.86 -5.86 1.76
N ALA A 92 -10.10 -5.35 0.54
CA ALA A 92 -10.53 -3.96 0.34
C ALA A 92 -11.92 -3.66 0.92
N LYS A 93 -12.82 -4.66 1.00
CA LYS A 93 -14.18 -4.49 1.55
C LYS A 93 -14.23 -4.62 3.08
N GLU A 94 -13.30 -5.35 3.68
CA GLU A 94 -13.26 -5.52 5.14
C GLU A 94 -12.73 -4.28 5.87
N HIS A 95 -11.94 -3.44 5.19
CA HIS A 95 -11.33 -2.24 5.77
C HIS A 95 -12.23 -0.99 5.75
N ASP A 96 -13.44 -1.09 5.18
CA ASP A 96 -14.44 -0.01 5.03
C ASP A 96 -15.65 -0.20 5.98
N LYS A 97 -15.54 -1.11 6.97
CA LYS A 97 -16.49 -1.29 8.08
C LYS A 97 -15.94 -0.75 9.40
#